data_AF-X1R3T2-F1
#
_entry.id   AF-X1R3T2-F1
#
_cell.length_a   1.000
_cell.length_b   1.000
_cell.length_c   1.000
_cell.angle_alpha   90.00
_cell.angle_beta   90.00
_cell.angle_gamma   90.00
#
_symmetry.space_group_name_H-M   'P 1'
#
loop_
_entity.id
_entity.type
_entity.pdbx_description
1 polymer ?
#
loop_
_entity_poly.entity_id
_entity_poly.type
_entity_poly.pdbx_seq_one_letter_code
_entity_poly.pdbx_strand_id
1 'polypeptide(L)' 'MTAERTRVDAKKLINFSTKALHGLGVPEEDAQITARMLVATDLRGVDSHG' A
#
# COMPACT_ATOMS: atom_id res chain seq x y z
N MET A 1 -21.90 -6.37 9.27
CA MET A 1 -21.02 -7.28 8.49
C MET A 1 -19.60 -7.09 9.01
N THR A 2 -19.01 -8.06 9.68
CA THR A 2 -17.59 -8.00 10.03
C THR A 2 -16.80 -8.43 8.80
N ALA A 3 -16.07 -7.49 8.20
CA ALA A 3 -15.16 -7.79 7.10
C ALA A 3 -14.07 -8.74 7.59
N GLU A 4 -13.84 -9.83 6.85
CA GLU A 4 -12.73 -10.73 7.08
C GLU A 4 -11.41 -9.96 6.86
N ARG A 5 -10.48 -10.04 7.82
CA ARG A 5 -9.19 -9.32 7.77
C ARG A 5 -8.04 -10.33 7.75
N THR A 6 -7.11 -10.12 6.82
CA THR A 6 -5.86 -10.89 6.71
C THR A 6 -4.68 -10.02 7.15
N ARG A 7 -3.77 -10.57 7.95
CA ARG A 7 -2.52 -9.89 8.29
C ARG A 7 -1.53 -10.03 7.14
N VAL A 8 -1.00 -8.91 6.68
CA VAL A 8 0.00 -8.84 5.62
C VAL A 8 1.26 -8.17 6.16
N ASP A 9 2.43 -8.64 5.74
CA ASP A 9 3.70 -7.99 6.07
C ASP A 9 3.80 -6.63 5.35
N ALA A 10 4.12 -5.57 6.10
CA ALA A 10 4.14 -4.21 5.58
C ALA A 10 5.13 -4.02 4.43
N LYS A 11 6.31 -4.66 4.48
CA LYS A 11 7.30 -4.53 3.41
C LYS A 11 6.82 -5.23 2.14
N LYS A 12 6.20 -6.40 2.27
CA LYS A 12 5.56 -7.09 1.14
C LYS A 12 4.43 -6.27 0.53
N LEU A 13 3.62 -5.61 1.37
CA LEU A 13 2.54 -4.75 0.90
C LEU A 13 3.07 -3.52 0.16
N ILE A 14 4.11 -2.85 0.68
CA ILE A 14 4.79 -1.74 -0.01
C ILE A 14 5.29 -2.20 -1.38
N ASN A 15 6.01 -3.32 -1.45
CA ASN A 15 6.55 -3.83 -2.71
C ASN A 15 5.45 -4.22 -3.71
N PHE A 16 4.34 -4.77 -3.24
CA PHE A 16 3.19 -5.08 -4.07
C PHE A 16 2.56 -3.80 -4.64
N SER A 17 2.27 -2.83 -3.78
CA SER A 17 1.64 -1.56 -4.18
C SER A 17 2.53 -0.75 -5.12
N THR A 18 3.86 -0.73 -4.89
CA THR A 18 4.82 -0.11 -5.82
C THR A 18 4.72 -0.75 -7.21
N LYS A 19 4.76 -2.08 -7.30
CA LYS A 19 4.67 -2.78 -8.59
C LYS A 19 3.32 -2.56 -9.27
N ALA A 20 2.23 -2.51 -8.51
CA ALA A 20 0.90 -2.26 -9.04
C ALA A 20 0.81 -0.85 -9.65
N LEU A 21 1.27 0.18 -8.93
CA LEU A 21 1.31 1.56 -9.41
C LEU A 21 2.23 1.72 -10.63
N HIS A 22 3.43 1.14 -10.58
CA HIS A 22 4.37 1.20 -11.70
C HIS A 22 3.82 0.50 -12.95
N GLY A 23 3.15 -0.66 -12.79
CA GLY A 23 2.48 -1.36 -13.88
C GLY A 23 1.36 -0.56 -14.56
N LEU A 24 0.83 0.46 -13.89
CA LEU A 24 -0.15 1.41 -14.43
C LEU A 24 0.49 2.67 -15.04
N GLY A 25 1.82 2.72 -15.15
CA GLY A 25 2.55 3.81 -15.78
C GLY A 25 3.04 4.91 -14.82
N VAL A 26 2.87 4.72 -13.50
CA VAL A 26 3.46 5.65 -12.52
C VAL A 26 4.99 5.49 -12.53
N PRO A 27 5.78 6.58 -12.57
CA PRO A 27 7.23 6.50 -12.42
C PRO A 27 7.61 5.71 -11.16
N GLU A 28 8.66 4.89 -11.24
CA GLU A 28 9.04 3.97 -10.14
C GLU A 28 9.25 4.71 -8.80
N GLU A 29 9.88 5.89 -8.83
CA GLU A 29 10.10 6.71 -7.63
C GLU A 29 8.76 7.19 -7.01
N ASP A 30 7.85 7.69 -7.83
CA ASP A 30 6.52 8.14 -7.40
C ASP A 30 5.67 6.97 -6.88
N ALA A 31 5.76 5.80 -7.52
CA ALA A 31 5.11 4.58 -7.10
C ALA A 31 5.61 4.11 -5.72
N GLN A 32 6.91 4.22 -5.47
CA GLN A 32 7.51 3.91 -4.17
C GLN A 32 7.07 4.89 -3.08
N ILE A 33 7.03 6.20 -3.36
CA ILE A 33 6.58 7.21 -2.40
C ILE A 33 5.12 6.97 -2.03
N THR A 34 4.27 6.81 -3.05
CA THR A 34 2.83 6.55 -2.88
C THR A 34 2.59 5.29 -2.06
N ALA A 35 3.21 4.17 -2.43
CA ALA A 35 3.06 2.91 -1.71
C ALA A 35 3.47 3.00 -0.23
N ARG A 36 4.58 3.70 0.07
CA ARG A 36 5.00 3.94 1.46
C ARG A 36 3.99 4.76 2.24
N MET A 37 3.40 5.80 1.63
CA MET A 37 2.39 6.64 2.28
C MET A 37 1.10 5.88 2.60
N LEU A 38 0.60 5.10 1.64
CA LEU A 38 -0.60 4.27 1.80
C LEU A 38 -0.41 3.27 2.96
N VAL A 39 0.65 2.47 2.92
CA VAL A 39 0.91 1.47 3.98
C VAL A 39 1.23 2.11 5.33
N ALA A 40 1.88 3.28 5.35
CA ALA A 40 2.09 4.02 6.59
C ALA A 40 0.77 4.50 7.22
N THR A 41 -0.27 4.70 6.41
CA THR A 41 -1.60 5.11 6.83
C THR A 41 -2.40 3.91 7.36
N ASP A 42 -2.31 2.76 6.70
CA ASP A 42 -2.82 1.47 7.22
C ASP A 42 -2.23 1.12 8.59
N LEU A 43 -0.92 1.25 8.75
CA LEU A 43 -0.23 0.96 10.02
C LEU A 43 -0.68 1.88 11.18
N ARG A 44 -1.27 3.04 10.87
CA ARG A 44 -1.86 3.97 11.85
C ARG A 44 -3.34 3.68 12.11
N GLY A 45 -3.93 2.70 11.43
CA GLY A 45 -5.33 2.31 11.59
C GLY A 45 -6.31 3.24 10.87
N VAL A 46 -5.87 3.92 9.80
CA VAL A 46 -6.71 4.80 8.98
C VAL A 46 -7.01 4.11 7.64
N ASP A 47 -7.82 3.04 7.70
CA ASP A 47 -8.15 2.17 6.55
C ASP A 47 -8.77 2.91 5.35
N SER A 48 -9.29 4.13 5.52
CA SER A 48 -9.91 4.92 4.44
C SER A 48 -8.90 5.67 3.56
N HIS A 49 -7.64 5.72 3.96
CA HIS A 49 -6.58 6.51 3.29
C HIS A 49 -5.29 5.68 3.05
N GLY A 50 -5.33 4.37 3.35
CA GLY A 50 -4.33 3.38 2.93
C GLY A 50 -4.79 2.64 1.69
#